data_AF-A0A6L7TRD2-F1
#
_entry.id   AF-A0A6L7TRD2-F1
#
_cell.length_a   1.000
_cell.length_b   1.000
_cell.length_c   1.000
_cell.angle_alpha   90.00
_cell.angle_beta   90.00
_cell.angle_gamma   90.00
#
_symmetry.space_group_name_H-M   'P 1'
#
loop_
_entity.id
_entity.type
_entity.pdbx_description
1 polymer ?
#
loop_
_entity_poly.entity_id
_entity_poly.type
_entity_poly.pdbx_seq_one_letter_code
_entity_poly.pdbx_strand_id
1 'polypeptide(L)'
;MTGTRMHTPWGCPQDIEELAEGIWRVSTAGHGGLKLSRERWEELPDVVRDSFLNVTFAEEDCEEPIARTLLGIGDDREKEFAIKVANCFDRYAPALPYLLESGGG
;
A
#
# COMPACT_ATOMS: atom_id res chain seq x y z
N MET A 1 -29.88 7.36 -3.36
CA MET A 1 -28.74 6.46 -3.61
C MET A 1 -27.75 6.67 -2.47
N THR A 2 -27.78 5.84 -1.44
CA THR A 2 -26.76 5.89 -0.38
C THR A 2 -25.49 5.30 -0.96
N GLY A 3 -24.59 6.16 -1.46
CA GLY A 3 -23.26 5.72 -1.88
C GLY A 3 -22.62 4.96 -0.73
N THR A 4 -22.17 3.74 -1.00
CA THR A 4 -21.50 2.89 -0.03
C THR A 4 -20.34 3.70 0.56
N ARG A 5 -20.43 4.07 1.84
CA ARG A 5 -19.29 4.66 2.56
C ARG A 5 -18.21 3.59 2.59
N MET A 6 -17.08 3.85 1.93
CA MET A 6 -15.89 3.07 2.16
C MET A 6 -15.49 3.27 3.63
N HIS A 7 -15.48 2.19 4.41
CA HIS A 7 -14.94 2.19 5.77
C HIS A 7 -13.45 1.87 5.69
N THR A 8 -12.60 2.80 6.13
CA THR A 8 -11.15 2.59 6.22
C THR A 8 -10.74 2.32 7.67
N PRO A 9 -9.55 1.74 7.91
CA PRO A 9 -9.01 1.63 9.27
C PRO A 9 -8.85 2.97 9.99
N TRP A 10 -8.79 4.07 9.23
CA TRP A 10 -8.60 5.43 9.72
C TRP A 10 -9.92 6.22 9.87
N GLY A 11 -11.07 5.58 9.64
CA GLY A 11 -12.38 6.18 9.79
C GLY A 11 -13.08 6.45 8.45
N CYS A 12 -13.84 7.55 8.38
CA CYS A 12 -14.50 7.94 7.14
C CYS A 12 -13.51 8.67 6.24
N PRO A 13 -13.26 8.19 5.00
CA PRO A 13 -12.40 8.87 4.06
C PRO A 13 -13.01 10.23 3.71
N GLN A 14 -12.14 11.24 3.63
CA GLN A 14 -12.49 12.59 3.19
C GLN A 14 -12.17 12.77 1.71
N ASP A 15 -11.08 12.17 1.25
CA ASP A 15 -10.70 12.11 -0.15
C ASP A 15 -10.42 10.66 -0.57
N ILE A 16 -10.81 10.36 -1.81
CA ILE A 16 -10.58 9.07 -2.47
C ILE A 16 -10.18 9.38 -3.91
N GLU A 17 -9.02 8.89 -4.32
CA GLU A 17 -8.49 9.03 -5.67
C GLU A 17 -8.17 7.64 -6.21
N GLU A 18 -8.66 7.30 -7.40
CA GLU A 18 -8.28 6.07 -8.08
C GLU A 18 -6.99 6.30 -8.86
N LEU A 19 -5.90 5.66 -8.41
CA LEU A 19 -4.58 5.79 -9.04
C LEU A 19 -4.44 4.86 -10.25
N ALA A 20 -5.04 3.67 -10.14
CA ALA A 20 -5.11 2.66 -11.17
C ALA A 20 -6.32 1.75 -10.91
N GLU A 21 -6.69 0.91 -11.89
CA GLU A 21 -7.79 -0.03 -11.73
C GLU A 21 -7.56 -0.95 -10.52
N GLY A 22 -8.46 -0.83 -9.53
CA GLY A 22 -8.41 -1.61 -8.30
C GLY A 22 -7.45 -1.06 -7.23
N ILE A 23 -6.91 0.15 -7.40
CA ILE A 23 -6.00 0.80 -6.46
C ILE A 23 -6.46 2.23 -6.19
N TRP A 24 -6.82 2.52 -4.94
CA TRP A 24 -7.28 3.83 -4.52
C TRP A 24 -6.36 4.39 -3.45
N ARG A 25 -5.96 5.65 -3.59
CA ARG A 25 -5.45 6.45 -2.48
C ARG A 25 -6.64 6.97 -1.68
N VAL A 26 -6.60 6.79 -0.37
CA VAL A 26 -7.62 7.26 0.55
C VAL A 26 -6.97 8.07 1.65
N SER A 27 -7.58 9.19 2.02
CA SER A 27 -7.08 10.01 3.12
C SER A 27 -8.20 10.51 4.02
N THR A 28 -7.79 10.81 5.25
CA THR A 28 -8.57 11.42 6.32
C THR A 28 -7.76 12.59 6.88
N ALA A 29 -8.30 13.31 7.86
CA ALA A 29 -7.66 14.51 8.38
C ALA A 29 -6.33 14.24 9.10
N GLY A 30 -6.08 12.99 9.48
CA GLY A 30 -4.88 12.61 10.24
C GLY A 30 -4.12 11.38 9.72
N HIS A 31 -4.67 10.61 8.79
CA HIS A 31 -4.03 9.41 8.22
C HIS A 31 -4.54 9.14 6.80
N GLY A 32 -3.79 8.35 6.05
CA GLY A 32 -4.18 7.86 4.74
C GLY A 32 -3.46 6.58 4.39
N GLY A 33 -3.58 6.22 3.12
CA GLY A 33 -2.88 5.10 2.54
C GLY A 33 -3.52 4.62 1.26
N LEU A 34 -3.22 3.38 0.90
CA LEU A 34 -3.87 2.70 -0.21
C LEU A 34 -4.97 1.77 0.26
N LYS A 35 -6.07 1.78 -0.49
CA LYS A 35 -7.04 0.69 -0.56
C LYS A 35 -6.76 -0.11 -1.83
N LEU A 36 -6.61 -1.41 -1.69
CA LEU A 36 -6.48 -2.36 -2.79
C LEU A 36 -7.78 -3.13 -2.99
N SER A 37 -8.09 -3.46 -4.26
CA SER A 37 -9.04 -4.52 -4.57
C SER A 37 -8.48 -5.85 -4.05
N ARG A 38 -9.34 -6.87 -3.95
CA ARG A 38 -8.86 -8.20 -3.55
C ARG A 38 -7.87 -8.77 -4.56
N GLU A 39 -8.09 -8.52 -5.84
CA GLU A 39 -7.21 -8.96 -6.93
C GLU A 39 -5.83 -8.31 -6.80
N ARG A 40 -5.78 -6.98 -6.61
CA ARG A 40 -4.51 -6.24 -6.38
C ARG A 40 -3.84 -6.62 -5.08
N TRP A 41 -4.61 -6.96 -4.05
CA TRP A 41 -4.06 -7.50 -2.81
C TRP A 41 -3.35 -8.82 -3.05
N GLU A 42 -3.95 -9.73 -3.82
CA GLU A 42 -3.43 -11.07 -4.11
C GLU A 42 -2.21 -11.06 -5.06
N GLU A 43 -1.94 -9.93 -5.76
CA GLU A 43 -0.69 -9.72 -6.51
C GLU A 43 0.53 -9.55 -5.59
N LEU A 44 0.33 -9.13 -4.34
CA LEU A 44 1.43 -9.01 -3.37
C LEU A 44 1.89 -10.39 -2.89
N PRO A 45 3.21 -10.63 -2.71
CA PRO A 45 3.71 -11.88 -2.17
C PRO A 45 3.11 -12.20 -0.78
N ASP A 46 2.81 -13.47 -0.52
CA ASP A 46 2.18 -13.93 0.74
C ASP A 46 2.91 -13.41 1.98
N VAL A 47 4.24 -13.52 2.00
CA VAL A 47 5.08 -13.05 3.12
C VAL A 47 5.02 -11.53 3.33
N VAL A 48 4.71 -10.76 2.29
CA VAL A 48 4.49 -9.32 2.38
C VAL A 48 3.08 -9.05 2.89
N ARG A 49 2.06 -9.74 2.36
CA ARG A 49 0.66 -9.63 2.82
C ARG A 49 0.52 -9.95 4.30
N ASP A 50 1.20 -10.99 4.78
CA ASP A 50 1.19 -11.42 6.18
C ASP A 50 1.88 -10.40 7.11
N SER A 51 2.72 -9.52 6.56
CA SER A 51 3.37 -8.46 7.32
C SER A 51 2.49 -7.22 7.51
N PHE A 52 1.45 -7.04 6.71
CA PHE A 52 0.59 -5.86 6.76
C PHE A 52 -0.44 -5.99 7.87
N LEU A 53 -0.79 -4.87 8.49
CA LEU A 53 -1.73 -4.88 9.62
C LEU A 53 -3.20 -4.97 9.20
N ASN A 54 -3.53 -4.57 7.98
CA ASN A 54 -4.89 -4.50 7.50
C ASN A 54 -5.01 -5.22 6.15
N VAL A 55 -5.97 -6.15 6.05
CA VAL A 55 -6.24 -6.83 4.79
C VAL A 55 -6.72 -5.78 3.79
N THR A 56 -6.04 -5.68 2.64
CA THR A 56 -6.34 -4.77 1.53
C THR A 56 -6.20 -3.26 1.83
N PHE A 57 -5.63 -2.88 2.97
CA PHE A 57 -5.26 -1.49 3.25
C PHE A 57 -3.78 -1.40 3.61
N ALA A 58 -3.08 -0.44 3.02
CA ALA A 58 -1.66 -0.20 3.25
C ALA A 58 -1.46 1.24 3.73
N GLU A 59 -0.79 1.46 4.87
CA GLU A 59 -0.70 2.79 5.51
C GLU A 59 0.38 3.68 4.90
N GLU A 60 0.11 4.99 4.79
CA GLU A 60 0.86 6.01 4.01
C GLU A 60 2.38 6.04 4.27
N ASP A 61 2.82 5.76 5.51
CA ASP A 61 4.24 5.84 5.90
C ASP A 61 4.86 4.47 6.21
N CYS A 62 4.08 3.40 6.05
CA CYS A 62 4.49 2.03 6.34
C CYS A 62 4.29 1.15 5.11
N GLU A 63 3.11 0.57 4.94
CA GLU A 63 2.86 -0.43 3.92
C GLU A 63 2.62 0.15 2.52
N GLU A 64 2.11 1.38 2.41
CA GLU A 64 1.85 2.05 1.13
C GLU A 64 3.06 2.03 0.20
N PRO A 65 4.25 2.52 0.59
CA PRO A 65 5.38 2.57 -0.34
C PRO A 65 5.79 1.17 -0.82
N ILE A 66 5.69 0.15 0.05
CA ILE A 66 5.95 -1.24 -0.32
C ILE A 66 4.93 -1.69 -1.38
N ALA A 67 3.63 -1.47 -1.13
CA ALA A 67 2.58 -1.86 -2.06
C ALA A 67 2.70 -1.13 -3.40
N ARG A 68 3.00 0.17 -3.40
CA ARG A 68 3.16 0.97 -4.62
C ARG A 68 4.28 0.46 -5.50
N THR A 69 5.43 0.17 -4.90
CA THR A 69 6.57 -0.40 -5.62
C THR A 69 6.25 -1.78 -6.18
N LEU A 70 5.66 -2.67 -5.39
CA LEU A 70 5.40 -4.05 -5.83
C LEU A 70 4.27 -4.16 -6.86
N LEU A 71 3.34 -3.20 -6.88
CA LEU A 71 2.27 -3.12 -7.88
C LEU A 71 2.64 -2.29 -9.11
N GLY A 72 3.87 -1.77 -9.18
CA GLY A 72 4.35 -1.00 -10.33
C GLY A 72 3.64 0.34 -10.53
N ILE A 73 3.06 0.92 -9.48
CA ILE A 73 2.42 2.25 -9.50
C ILE A 73 3.27 3.32 -8.81
N GLY A 74 4.50 2.97 -8.46
CA GLY A 74 5.44 3.88 -7.84
C GLY A 74 6.70 4.12 -8.65
N ASP A 75 7.39 5.21 -8.30
CA ASP A 75 8.63 5.63 -8.95
C ASP A 75 9.89 5.18 -8.17
N ASP A 76 11.07 5.49 -8.71
CA ASP A 76 12.35 5.15 -8.08
C ASP A 76 12.51 5.74 -6.66
N ARG A 77 11.95 6.93 -6.39
CA ARG A 77 12.03 7.54 -5.05
C ARG A 77 11.17 6.79 -4.06
N GLU A 78 9.99 6.38 -4.48
CA GLU A 78 9.07 5.58 -3.66
C GLU A 78 9.65 4.20 -3.39
N LYS A 79 10.33 3.60 -4.37
CA LYS A 79 11.11 2.37 -4.17
C LYS A 79 12.23 2.55 -3.14
N GLU A 80 13.02 3.62 -3.25
CA GLU A 80 14.06 3.93 -2.23
C GLU A 80 13.45 4.07 -0.84
N PHE A 81 12.29 4.74 -0.73
CA PHE A 81 11.58 4.88 0.53
C PHE A 81 11.03 3.54 1.05
N ALA A 82 10.45 2.70 0.19
CA ALA A 82 9.98 1.36 0.54
C ALA A 82 11.12 0.49 1.09
N ILE A 83 12.30 0.53 0.45
CA ILE A 83 13.50 -0.16 0.93
C ILE A 83 13.91 0.37 2.31
N LYS A 84 13.85 1.69 2.52
CA LYS A 84 14.15 2.28 3.84
C LYS A 84 13.17 1.79 4.90
N VAL A 85 11.87 1.79 4.61
CA VAL A 85 10.84 1.25 5.51
C VAL A 85 11.13 -0.21 5.86
N ALA A 86 11.39 -1.05 4.85
CA ALA A 86 11.65 -2.48 5.05
C ALA A 86 12.95 -2.76 5.84
N ASN A 87 13.94 -1.86 5.79
CA ASN A 87 15.14 -1.93 6.62
C ASN A 87 14.96 -1.37 8.04
N CYS A 88 14.06 -0.40 8.23
CA CYS A 88 13.83 0.23 9.53
C CYS A 88 12.87 -0.56 10.43
N PHE A 89 12.01 -1.39 9.85
CA PHE A 89 10.99 -2.15 10.58
C PHE A 89 11.11 -3.63 10.26
N ASP A 90 11.52 -4.44 11.25
CA ASP A 90 11.72 -5.89 11.12
C ASP A 90 10.51 -6.62 10.53
N ARG A 91 9.30 -6.14 10.82
CA ARG A 91 8.05 -6.68 10.26
C ARG A 91 8.03 -6.67 8.73
N TYR A 92 8.60 -5.64 8.12
CA TYR A 92 8.59 -5.44 6.66
C TYR A 92 9.87 -5.96 5.98
N ALA A 93 10.85 -6.45 6.74
CA ALA A 93 12.05 -7.08 6.19
C ALA A 93 11.77 -8.17 5.12
N PRO A 94 10.69 -8.99 5.22
CA PRO A 94 10.34 -9.96 4.17
C PRO A 94 10.06 -9.35 2.79
N ALA A 95 9.76 -8.04 2.71
CA ALA A 95 9.56 -7.35 1.44
C ALA A 95 10.87 -7.03 0.69
N LEU A 96 12.01 -6.99 1.39
CA LEU A 96 13.29 -6.55 0.81
C LEU A 96 13.70 -7.28 -0.48
N PRO A 97 13.64 -8.63 -0.57
CA PRO A 97 14.02 -9.31 -1.81
C PRO A 97 13.17 -8.87 -3.01
N TYR A 98 11.87 -8.74 -2.82
CA TYR A 98 10.93 -8.32 -3.86
C TYR A 98 11.13 -6.86 -4.28
N LEU A 99 11.43 -5.98 -3.31
CA LEU A 99 11.71 -4.57 -3.59
C LEU A 99 13.02 -4.39 -4.36
N LEU A 100 14.05 -5.19 -4.07
CA LEU A 100 15.32 -5.10 -4.77
C LEU A 100 15.20 -5.61 -6.22
N GLU A 101 14.37 -6.63 -6.44
CA GLU A 101 14.11 -7.23 -7.75
C GLU A 101 13.09 -6.47 -8.60
N SER A 102 12.24 -5.61 -8.01
CA SER A 102 11.26 -4.83 -8.77
C SER A 102 11.95 -3.86 -9.74
N GLY A 103 11.47 -3.75 -10.97
CA GLY A 103 11.91 -2.69 -11.89
C GLY A 103 11.37 -1.33 -11.43
N GLY A 104 12.18 -0.28 -11.51
CA GLY A 104 11.66 1.10 -11.46
C GLY A 104 10.76 1.32 -12.68
N GLY A 105 9.52 1.75 -12.45
CA GLY A 105 8.54 2.04 -13.50
C GLY A 105 8.93 3.25 -14.35
#